data_AF-A0A1X7LJQ4-F1
#
_entry.id   AF-A0A1X7LJQ4-F1
#
_cell.length_a   1.000
_cell.length_b   1.000
_cell.length_c   1.000
_cell.angle_alpha   90.00
_cell.angle_beta   90.00
_cell.angle_gamma   90.00
#
_symmetry.space_group_name_H-M   'P 1'
#
loop_
_entity.id
_entity.type
_entity.pdbx_description
1 polymer ?
#
loop_
_entity_poly.entity_id
_entity_poly.type
_entity_poly.pdbx_seq_one_letter_code
_entity_poly.pdbx_strand_id
1 'polypeptide(L)'
;MRENAETLFVASEDMATALNLLESIEIEVGFDSDDPESIEQAILAVEEAIDNRLVGYRGDARVESAILRVKFEFRCAILDQASSDEAGDEAISSVHTLH
;
A
#
# COMPACT_ATOMS: atom_id res chain seq x y z
N MET A 1 9.72 -42.88 18.04
CA MET A 1 10.18 -41.77 17.18
C MET A 1 8.94 -40.96 16.89
N ARG A 2 8.76 -39.83 17.58
CA ARG A 2 7.56 -38.99 17.49
C ARG A 2 7.91 -37.85 16.55
N GLU A 3 7.10 -37.73 15.51
CA GLU A 3 7.30 -36.83 14.38
C GLU A 3 7.32 -35.38 14.85
N ASN A 4 8.36 -34.65 14.44
CA ASN A 4 8.61 -33.26 14.80
C ASN A 4 7.64 -32.37 14.01
N ALA A 5 6.42 -32.19 14.53
CA ALA A 5 5.37 -31.36 13.94
C ALA A 5 5.49 -29.88 14.35
N GLU A 6 6.70 -29.34 14.36
CA GLU A 6 6.99 -27.95 14.78
C GLU A 6 7.33 -27.01 13.59
N THR A 7 7.06 -27.42 12.35
CA THR A 7 7.48 -26.65 11.15
C THR A 7 6.35 -25.99 10.37
N LEU A 8 5.08 -26.06 10.83
CA LEU A 8 3.95 -25.52 10.06
C LEU A 8 3.29 -24.27 10.65
N PHE A 9 3.56 -23.92 11.92
CA PHE A 9 2.87 -22.82 12.58
C PHE A 9 3.64 -21.48 12.54
N VAL A 10 4.97 -21.52 12.38
CA VAL A 10 5.82 -20.32 12.42
C VAL A 10 5.69 -19.46 11.15
N ALA A 11 5.24 -20.02 10.03
CA ALA A 11 5.04 -19.26 8.79
C ALA A 11 3.78 -18.38 8.79
N SER A 12 2.83 -18.60 9.72
CA SER A 12 1.54 -17.88 9.71
C SER A 12 1.54 -16.58 10.50
N GLU A 13 2.40 -16.45 11.52
CA GLU A 13 2.53 -15.23 12.32
C GLU A 13 3.14 -14.07 11.49
N ASP A 14 4.11 -14.40 10.63
CA ASP A 14 4.75 -13.42 9.73
C ASP A 14 3.75 -12.86 8.70
N MET A 15 2.87 -13.71 8.16
CA MET A 15 1.86 -13.29 7.17
C MET A 15 0.81 -12.36 7.77
N ALA A 16 0.24 -12.70 8.93
CA ALA A 16 -0.78 -11.87 9.57
C ALA A 16 -0.21 -10.49 9.94
N THR A 17 1.05 -10.47 10.39
CA THR A 17 1.79 -9.23 10.68
C THR A 17 1.99 -8.38 9.42
N ALA A 18 2.40 -8.99 8.29
CA ALA A 18 2.56 -8.28 7.03
C ALA A 18 1.25 -7.68 6.51
N LEU A 19 0.14 -8.42 6.62
CA LEU A 19 -1.19 -7.93 6.21
C LEU A 19 -1.70 -6.82 7.12
N ASN A 20 -1.51 -6.93 8.44
CA ASN A 20 -1.85 -5.86 9.37
C ASN A 20 -1.02 -4.60 9.12
N LEU A 21 0.27 -4.78 8.81
CA LEU A 21 1.14 -3.67 8.42
C LEU A 21 0.59 -2.99 7.17
N LEU A 22 0.24 -3.75 6.12
CA LEU A 22 -0.37 -3.24 4.89
C LEU A 22 -1.66 -2.45 5.13
N GLU A 23 -2.54 -2.95 6.00
CA GLU A 23 -3.81 -2.27 6.35
C GLU A 23 -3.57 -0.96 7.12
N SER A 24 -2.53 -0.93 7.97
CA SER A 24 -2.12 0.28 8.71
C SER A 24 -1.13 1.17 7.94
N ILE A 25 -0.96 0.99 6.63
CA ILE A 25 -0.14 1.89 5.82
C ILE A 25 -0.97 3.15 5.52
N GLU A 26 -0.61 4.23 6.21
CA GLU A 26 -1.01 5.58 5.88
C GLU A 26 0.21 6.28 5.26
N ILE A 27 0.10 6.70 4.00
CA ILE A 27 1.13 7.44 3.29
C ILE A 27 0.50 8.74 2.79
N GLU A 28 1.02 9.86 3.25
CA GLU A 28 0.68 11.18 2.74
C GLU A 28 1.58 11.48 1.53
N VAL A 29 0.96 11.77 0.39
CA VAL A 29 1.64 12.24 -0.82
C VAL A 29 0.94 13.48 -1.35
N GLY A 30 1.74 14.46 -1.77
CA GLY A 30 1.26 15.62 -2.53
C GLY A 30 1.60 15.45 -4.00
N PHE A 31 0.62 15.70 -4.87
CA PHE A 31 0.79 15.75 -6.31
C PHE A 31 -0.05 16.87 -6.91
N ASP A 32 0.33 17.31 -8.10
CA ASP A 32 -0.44 18.25 -8.92
C ASP A 32 -1.45 17.45 -9.77
N SER A 33 -2.74 17.73 -9.65
CA SER A 33 -3.82 17.05 -10.39
C SER A 33 -3.80 17.37 -11.90
N ASP A 34 -3.29 18.54 -12.27
CA ASP A 34 -3.15 18.98 -13.67
C ASP A 34 -1.88 18.43 -14.35
N ASP A 35 -0.92 17.95 -13.57
CA ASP A 35 0.35 17.43 -14.07
C ASP A 35 0.43 15.89 -13.98
N PRO A 36 0.31 15.17 -15.10
CA PRO A 36 0.32 13.71 -15.10
C PRO A 36 1.66 13.11 -14.65
N GLU A 37 2.76 13.85 -14.78
CA GLU A 37 4.07 13.39 -14.31
C GLU A 37 4.12 13.42 -12.77
N SER A 38 3.59 14.48 -12.15
CA SER A 38 3.43 14.63 -10.70
C SER A 38 2.56 13.53 -10.09
N ILE A 39 1.45 13.19 -10.75
CA ILE A 39 0.58 12.06 -10.37
C ILE A 39 1.36 10.75 -10.38
N GLU A 40 2.11 10.49 -11.45
CA GLU A 40 2.90 9.26 -11.57
C GLU A 40 4.02 9.20 -10.52
N GLN A 41 4.65 10.32 -10.21
CA GLN A 41 5.64 10.42 -9.13
C GLN A 41 5.04 10.11 -7.76
N ALA A 42 3.83 10.59 -7.45
CA ALA A 42 3.16 10.26 -6.19
C ALA A 42 2.80 8.78 -6.09
N ILE A 43 2.32 8.17 -7.17
CA ILE A 43 2.09 6.71 -7.22
C ILE A 43 3.39 5.97 -6.95
N LEU A 44 4.48 6.33 -7.63
CA LEU A 44 5.79 5.69 -7.43
C LEU A 44 6.31 5.86 -6.00
N ALA A 45 6.15 7.04 -5.40
CA ALA A 45 6.56 7.29 -4.03
C ALA A 45 5.79 6.42 -3.01
N VAL A 46 4.47 6.29 -3.19
CA VAL A 46 3.65 5.38 -2.37
C VAL A 46 4.09 3.94 -2.56
N GLU A 47 4.27 3.50 -3.81
CA GLU A 47 4.70 2.15 -4.12
C GLU A 47 6.05 1.81 -3.50
N GLU A 48 7.02 2.73 -3.58
CA GLU A 48 8.36 2.56 -3.00
C GLU A 48 8.31 2.53 -1.46
N ALA A 49 7.48 3.36 -0.84
CA ALA A 49 7.30 3.35 0.61
C ALA A 49 6.71 2.02 1.11
N ILE A 50 5.74 1.46 0.39
CA ILE A 50 5.18 0.11 0.66
C ILE A 50 6.28 -0.94 0.51
N ASP A 51 7.04 -0.90 -0.59
CA ASP A 51 8.13 -1.83 -0.87
C ASP A 51 9.24 -1.81 0.19
N ASN A 52 9.66 -0.62 0.62
CA ASN A 52 10.66 -0.46 1.67
C ASN A 52 10.17 -1.00 3.01
N ARG A 53 8.89 -0.79 3.34
CA ARG A 53 8.31 -1.29 4.59
C ARG A 53 8.16 -2.81 4.61
N LEU A 54 8.03 -3.44 3.44
CA LEU A 54 7.83 -4.88 3.30
C LEU A 54 9.04 -5.60 2.68
N VAL A 55 10.20 -4.94 2.62
CA VAL A 55 11.45 -5.53 2.11
C VAL A 55 11.80 -6.84 2.82
N GLY A 56 11.44 -6.96 4.11
CA GLY A 56 11.64 -8.17 4.91
C GLY A 56 10.75 -9.35 4.53
N TYR A 57 9.65 -9.11 3.82
CA TYR A 57 8.68 -10.10 3.36
C TYR A 57 8.80 -10.38 1.85
N ARG A 58 9.81 -9.83 1.18
CA ARG A 58 10.07 -10.10 -0.24
C ARG A 58 10.36 -11.58 -0.45
N GLY A 59 9.57 -12.20 -1.31
CA GLY A 59 9.66 -13.63 -1.64
C GLY A 59 8.42 -14.44 -1.27
N ASP A 60 7.52 -13.90 -0.43
CA ASP A 60 6.25 -14.52 -0.11
C ASP A 60 5.16 -14.15 -1.12
N ALA A 61 4.78 -15.08 -2.00
CA ALA A 61 3.79 -14.83 -3.07
C ALA A 61 2.44 -14.28 -2.56
N ARG A 62 2.05 -14.64 -1.34
CA ARG A 62 0.83 -14.12 -0.69
C ARG A 62 0.96 -12.67 -0.28
N VAL A 63 2.10 -12.30 0.32
CA VAL A 63 2.38 -10.92 0.73
C VAL A 63 2.57 -10.05 -0.51
N GLU A 64 3.30 -10.52 -1.52
CA GLU A 64 3.43 -9.87 -2.83
C GLU A 64 2.06 -9.60 -3.48
N SER A 65 1.13 -10.56 -3.42
CA SER A 65 -0.23 -10.36 -3.94
C SER A 65 -1.00 -9.28 -3.16
N ALA A 66 -0.82 -9.22 -1.85
CA ALA A 66 -1.44 -8.19 -1.01
C ALA A 66 -0.80 -6.81 -1.25
N ILE A 67 0.51 -6.73 -1.42
CA ILE A 67 1.24 -5.52 -1.81
C ILE A 67 0.68 -4.97 -3.11
N LEU A 68 0.57 -5.81 -4.14
CA LEU A 68 0.04 -5.40 -5.45
C LEU A 68 -1.39 -4.85 -5.33
N ARG A 69 -2.22 -5.46 -4.48
CA ARG A 69 -3.58 -4.99 -4.23
C ARG A 69 -3.59 -3.60 -3.59
N VAL A 70 -2.81 -3.40 -2.52
CA VAL A 70 -2.74 -2.11 -1.83
C VAL A 70 -2.17 -1.02 -2.75
N LYS A 71 -1.10 -1.31 -3.50
CA LYS A 71 -0.56 -0.40 -4.53
C LYS A 71 -1.61 0.00 -5.55
N PHE A 72 -2.41 -0.96 -6.02
CA PHE A 72 -3.51 -0.68 -6.94
C PHE A 72 -4.59 0.20 -6.31
N GLU A 73 -4.97 -0.03 -5.05
CA GLU A 73 -5.94 0.80 -4.35
C GLU A 73 -5.45 2.25 -4.18
N PHE A 74 -4.19 2.45 -3.78
CA PHE A 74 -3.60 3.79 -3.71
C PHE A 74 -3.55 4.47 -5.08
N ARG A 75 -3.16 3.74 -6.13
CA ARG A 75 -3.15 4.28 -7.49
C ARG A 75 -4.55 4.70 -7.94
N CYS A 76 -5.56 3.89 -7.65
CA CYS A 76 -6.95 4.23 -7.94
C CYS A 76 -7.39 5.47 -7.16
N ALA A 77 -7.05 5.57 -5.87
CA ALA A 77 -7.39 6.72 -5.03
C ALA A 77 -6.74 8.02 -5.55
N ILE A 78 -5.45 7.97 -5.90
CA ILE A 78 -4.73 9.13 -6.48
C ILE A 78 -5.37 9.56 -7.80
N LEU A 79 -5.66 8.62 -8.69
CA LEU A 79 -6.29 8.93 -9.98
C LEU A 79 -7.73 9.43 -9.84
N ASP A 80 -8.48 8.90 -8.87
CA ASP A 80 -9.85 9.34 -8.57
C ASP A 80 -9.86 10.77 -7.99
N GLN A 81 -8.89 11.11 -7.13
CA GLN A 81 -8.67 12.47 -6.65
C GLN A 81 -8.26 13.41 -7.79
N ALA A 82 -7.30 13.02 -8.61
CA ALA A 82 -6.88 13.81 -9.78
C ALA A 82 -8.03 14.05 -10.76
N SER A 83 -8.91 13.05 -10.95
CA SER A 83 -10.08 13.16 -11.84
C SER A 83 -11.26 13.89 -11.20
N SER A 84 -11.37 13.92 -9.87
CA SER A 84 -12.44 14.63 -9.13
C SER A 84 -12.21 16.13 -9.03
N ASP A 85 -10.98 16.60 -9.26
CA ASP A 85 -10.62 18.03 -9.21
C ASP A 85 -11.34 18.88 -10.27
N GLU A 86 -11.99 18.24 -11.26
CA GLU A 86 -12.92 18.88 -12.22
C GLU A 86 -14.22 19.38 -11.54
N ALA A 87 -14.46 19.07 -10.27
CA ALA A 87 -15.67 19.46 -9.53
C ALA A 87 -15.38 20.12 -8.16
N GLY A 88 -14.49 21.10 -8.13
CA GLY A 88 -14.63 22.23 -7.22
C GLY A 88 -13.62 22.31 -6.08
N ASP A 89 -12.73 23.30 -6.19
CA ASP A 89 -12.39 24.29 -5.16
C ASP A 89 -12.56 23.80 -3.72
N GLU A 90 -11.53 23.12 -3.20
CA GLU A 90 -10.80 23.55 -2.00
C GLU A 90 -9.64 22.58 -1.80
N ALA A 91 -8.43 23.11 -1.61
CA ALA A 91 -7.22 22.33 -1.30
C ALA A 91 -7.43 21.44 -0.06
N ILE A 92 -7.85 20.20 -0.27
CA ILE A 92 -8.05 19.23 0.82
C ILE A 92 -6.78 18.41 1.01
N SER A 93 -5.96 18.86 1.97
CA SER A 93 -5.12 17.97 2.77
C SER A 93 -6.02 16.93 3.44
N SER A 94 -6.33 15.86 2.71
CA SER A 94 -7.19 14.78 3.20
C SER A 94 -6.32 13.61 3.63
N VAL A 95 -6.01 13.60 4.92
CA VAL A 95 -5.48 12.43 5.63
C VAL A 95 -6.55 11.34 5.57
N HIS A 96 -6.27 10.25 4.86
CA HIS A 96 -7.15 9.08 4.85
C HIS A 96 -6.69 8.06 5.90
N THR A 97 -7.37 8.08 7.03
CA THR A 97 -7.40 6.95 7.98
C THR A 97 -8.53 6.01 7.54
N LEU A 98 -8.16 4.83 7.03
CA LEU A 98 -9.09 3.74 6.77
C LEU A 98 -9.23 2.89 8.05
N HIS A 99 -10.48 2.61 8.44
CA HIS A 99 -10.87 1.86 9.64
C HIS A 99 -11.50 0.51 9.26
#